data_AF-A0A3E0WRL3-F1
#
_entry.id   AF-A0A3E0WRL3-F1
#
_cell.length_a   1.000
_cell.length_b   1.000
_cell.length_c   1.000
_cell.angle_alpha   90.00
_cell.angle_beta   90.00
_cell.angle_gamma   90.00
#
_symmetry.space_group_name_H-M   'P 1'
#
loop_
_entity.id
_entity.type
_entity.pdbx_description
1 polymer ?
#
loop_
_entity_poly.entity_id
_entity_poly.type
_entity_poly.pdbx_seq_one_letter_code
_entity_poly.pdbx_strand_id
1 'polypeptide(L)'
;MLRMMRTLACTLLYISVIGLAACSNGRIPFTYAVEVQQGNIIEEEALERLEPGMTRRQVEHLLGSPTLTPVHNERRWEYIYTLQQDGRRVDYKRVTVLFDESDRVTEIKRQAAEG
;
A
#
# COMPACT_ATOMS: atom_id res chain seq x y z
N MET A 1 -14.78 53.77 29.14
CA MET A 1 -14.01 53.27 27.98
C MET A 1 -13.17 52.04 28.28
N LEU A 2 -12.27 52.06 29.28
CA LEU A 2 -11.29 50.98 29.50
C LEU A 2 -11.88 49.58 29.80
N ARG A 3 -13.03 49.50 30.49
CA ARG A 3 -13.74 48.22 30.74
C ARG A 3 -14.35 47.62 29.47
N MET A 4 -14.87 48.46 28.59
CA MET A 4 -15.49 48.06 27.32
C MET A 4 -14.45 47.59 26.29
N MET A 5 -13.28 48.23 26.27
CA MET A 5 -12.15 47.81 25.43
C MET A 5 -11.57 46.46 25.89
N ARG A 6 -11.56 46.17 27.21
CA ARG A 6 -11.11 44.87 27.75
C ARG A 6 -12.09 43.74 27.43
N THR A 7 -13.40 43.96 27.51
CA THR A 7 -14.39 42.95 27.13
C THR A 7 -14.38 42.65 25.63
N LEU A 8 -14.16 43.68 24.79
CA LEU A 8 -14.02 43.51 23.34
C LEU A 8 -12.75 42.74 22.96
N ALA A 9 -11.63 43.03 23.64
CA ALA A 9 -10.38 42.30 23.43
C ALA A 9 -10.48 40.83 23.85
N CYS A 10 -11.11 40.53 25.00
CA CYS A 10 -11.30 39.16 25.46
C CYS A 10 -12.21 38.34 24.53
N THR A 11 -13.27 38.95 23.99
CA THR A 11 -14.19 38.26 23.05
C THR A 11 -13.52 38.00 21.71
N LEU A 12 -12.73 38.94 21.17
CA LEU A 12 -11.91 38.73 19.98
C LEU A 12 -10.86 37.63 20.17
N LEU A 13 -10.19 37.63 21.31
CA LEU A 13 -9.18 36.63 21.64
C LEU A 13 -9.82 35.24 21.78
N TYR A 14 -11.01 35.14 22.39
CA TYR A 14 -11.77 33.90 22.49
C TYR A 14 -12.18 33.33 21.13
N ILE A 15 -12.67 34.18 20.21
CA ILE A 15 -13.04 33.76 18.85
C ILE A 15 -11.82 33.26 18.07
N SER A 16 -10.67 33.91 18.22
CA SER A 16 -9.43 33.50 17.54
C SER A 16 -8.96 32.11 17.97
N VAL A 17 -9.05 31.78 19.26
CA VAL A 17 -8.68 30.48 19.83
C VAL A 17 -9.59 29.37 19.29
N ILE A 18 -10.90 29.62 19.16
CA ILE A 18 -11.84 28.65 18.58
C ILE A 18 -11.58 28.44 17.08
N GLY A 19 -11.29 29.52 16.34
CA GLY A 19 -10.98 29.44 14.90
C GLY A 19 -9.74 28.59 14.61
N LEU A 20 -8.70 28.70 15.45
CA LEU A 20 -7.48 27.90 15.34
C LEU A 20 -7.72 26.40 15.63
N ALA A 21 -8.63 26.07 16.54
CA ALA A 21 -8.97 24.67 16.84
C ALA A 21 -9.66 23.94 15.66
N ALA A 22 -10.36 24.68 14.79
CA ALA A 22 -11.05 24.11 13.63
C ALA A 22 -10.09 23.63 12.51
N CYS A 23 -8.87 24.17 12.44
CA CYS A 23 -7.86 23.75 11.45
C CYS A 23 -6.96 22.60 11.93
N SER A 24 -7.03 22.21 13.20
CA SER A 24 -6.11 21.24 13.83
C SER A 24 -6.48 19.78 13.60
N ASN A 25 -7.70 19.48 13.15
CA ASN A 25 -8.14 18.11 12.92
C ASN A 25 -8.09 17.81 11.42
N GLY A 26 -6.92 17.37 10.94
CA GLY A 26 -6.70 16.93 9.55
C GLY A 26 -7.48 15.69 9.11
N ARG A 27 -8.56 15.33 9.83
CA ARG A 27 -9.46 14.23 9.51
C ARG A 27 -10.82 14.84 9.22
N ILE A 28 -11.08 15.11 7.95
CA ILE A 28 -12.41 15.51 7.48
C ILE A 28 -13.27 14.23 7.53
N PRO A 29 -14.32 14.16 8.36
CA PRO A 29 -15.06 12.91 8.59
C PRO A 29 -15.87 12.41 7.38
N PHE A 30 -15.84 13.12 6.24
CA PHE A 30 -16.66 12.85 5.05
C PHE A 30 -15.84 12.69 3.76
N THR A 31 -14.51 12.54 3.84
CA THR A 31 -13.72 12.25 2.63
C THR A 31 -13.82 10.76 2.30
N TYR A 32 -14.52 10.45 1.22
CA TYR A 32 -14.47 9.13 0.62
C TYR A 32 -13.08 8.89 0.02
N ALA A 33 -12.36 7.92 0.56
CA ALA A 33 -11.13 7.45 -0.04
C ALA A 33 -11.46 6.26 -0.94
N VAL A 34 -11.09 6.36 -2.21
CA VAL A 34 -11.29 5.29 -3.18
C VAL A 34 -10.44 4.09 -2.76
N GLU A 35 -11.00 2.89 -2.87
CA GLU A 35 -10.24 1.66 -2.72
C GLU A 35 -9.23 1.53 -3.87
N VAL A 36 -7.97 1.33 -3.53
CA VAL A 36 -6.89 1.23 -4.50
C VAL A 36 -6.22 -0.14 -4.39
N GLN A 37 -6.40 -0.95 -5.42
CA GLN A 37 -5.65 -2.19 -5.63
C GLN A 37 -4.42 -1.89 -6.47
N GLN A 38 -3.24 -2.34 -6.05
CA GLN A 38 -1.99 -2.11 -6.79
C GLN A 38 -1.14 -3.38 -6.88
N GLY A 39 -0.54 -3.57 -8.05
CA GLY A 39 0.43 -4.63 -8.34
C GLY A 39 -0.18 -5.82 -9.08
N ASN A 40 0.40 -7.00 -8.87
CA ASN A 40 -0.07 -8.24 -9.50
C ASN A 40 -1.23 -8.81 -8.69
N ILE A 41 -2.33 -9.16 -9.35
CA ILE A 41 -3.39 -9.97 -8.72
C ILE A 41 -2.85 -11.39 -8.59
N ILE A 42 -2.76 -11.87 -7.36
CA ILE A 42 -2.20 -13.19 -7.06
C ILE A 42 -3.34 -14.08 -6.60
N GLU A 43 -3.82 -14.91 -7.51
CA GLU A 43 -4.81 -15.95 -7.22
C GLU A 43 -4.14 -17.12 -6.49
N GLU A 44 -4.77 -17.63 -5.43
CA GLU A 44 -4.22 -18.74 -4.65
C GLU A 44 -4.07 -20.00 -5.51
N GLU A 45 -5.01 -20.25 -6.42
CA GLU A 45 -4.97 -21.37 -7.37
C GLU A 45 -3.73 -21.32 -8.28
N ALA A 46 -3.33 -20.12 -8.72
CA ALA A 46 -2.13 -19.93 -9.53
C ALA A 46 -0.85 -20.17 -8.70
N LEU A 47 -0.86 -19.82 -7.41
CA LEU A 47 0.24 -20.11 -6.49
C LEU A 47 0.38 -21.59 -6.15
N GLU A 48 -0.73 -22.32 -6.02
CA GLU A 48 -0.70 -23.76 -5.80
C GLU A 48 -0.09 -24.52 -6.98
N ARG A 49 -0.30 -24.00 -8.20
CA ARG A 49 0.28 -24.54 -9.43
C ARG A 49 1.72 -24.12 -9.67
N LEU A 50 2.27 -23.21 -8.88
CA LEU A 50 3.65 -22.74 -9.03
C LEU A 50 4.62 -23.74 -8.39
N GLU A 51 5.47 -24.35 -9.20
CA GLU A 51 6.39 -25.40 -8.75
C GLU A 51 7.86 -25.09 -9.07
N PRO A 52 8.81 -25.58 -8.27
CA PRO A 52 10.22 -25.58 -8.62
C PRO A 52 10.48 -26.28 -9.97
N GLY A 53 11.47 -25.79 -10.72
CA GLY A 53 11.84 -26.30 -12.03
C GLY A 53 11.08 -25.67 -13.21
N MET A 54 10.01 -24.92 -12.96
CA MET A 54 9.29 -24.17 -14.00
C MET A 54 10.18 -23.13 -14.67
N THR A 55 9.99 -22.90 -15.96
CA THR A 55 10.69 -21.85 -16.72
C THR A 55 10.05 -20.48 -16.46
N ARG A 56 10.79 -19.39 -16.64
CA ARG A 56 10.24 -18.01 -16.58
C ARG A 56 8.96 -17.81 -17.37
N ARG A 57 8.88 -18.35 -18.59
CA ARG A 57 7.66 -18.25 -19.42
C ARG A 57 6.46 -18.97 -18.80
N GLN A 58 6.68 -20.11 -18.13
CA GLN A 58 5.60 -20.82 -17.46
C GLN A 58 5.11 -20.05 -16.24
N VAL A 59 6.04 -19.47 -15.47
CA VAL A 59 5.70 -18.59 -14.33
C VAL A 59 4.92 -17.37 -14.82
N GLU A 60 5.37 -16.72 -15.90
CA GLU A 60 4.69 -15.57 -16.50
C GLU A 60 3.30 -15.93 -17.06
N HIS A 61 3.13 -17.14 -17.59
CA HIS A 61 1.82 -17.61 -18.03
C HIS A 61 0.84 -17.83 -16.87
N LEU A 62 1.33 -18.21 -15.68
CA LEU A 62 0.51 -18.44 -14.49
C LEU A 62 0.21 -17.15 -13.71
N LEU A 63 1.23 -16.31 -13.49
CA LEU A 63 1.16 -15.14 -12.60
C LEU A 63 1.16 -13.81 -13.35
N GLY A 64 1.29 -13.83 -14.68
CA GLY A 64 1.55 -12.65 -15.49
C GLY A 64 2.99 -12.14 -15.37
N SER A 65 3.24 -10.99 -16.01
CA SER A 65 4.53 -10.31 -15.91
C SER A 65 4.67 -9.65 -14.52
N PRO A 66 5.81 -9.80 -13.84
CA PRO A 66 6.02 -9.18 -12.54
C PRO A 66 5.99 -7.64 -12.67
N THR A 67 5.25 -6.97 -11.78
CA THR A 67 5.19 -5.50 -11.75
C THR A 67 6.53 -4.89 -11.35
N LEU A 68 7.35 -5.65 -10.60
CA LEU A 68 8.64 -5.22 -10.10
C LEU A 68 9.72 -6.27 -10.36
N THR A 69 10.75 -5.84 -11.08
CA THR A 69 12.01 -6.59 -11.22
C THR A 69 13.13 -5.81 -10.51
N PRO A 70 13.83 -6.42 -9.55
CA PRO A 70 14.91 -5.74 -8.85
C PRO A 70 16.09 -5.50 -9.81
N VAL A 71 16.55 -4.26 -9.86
CA VAL A 71 17.62 -3.77 -10.76
C VAL A 71 18.94 -4.53 -10.59
N HIS A 72 19.18 -5.10 -9.41
CA HIS A 72 20.44 -5.77 -9.06
C HIS A 72 20.38 -7.31 -9.15
N ASN A 73 19.20 -7.89 -9.38
CA ASN A 73 19.07 -9.36 -9.44
C ASN A 73 18.00 -9.77 -10.44
N GLU A 74 18.40 -9.92 -11.71
CA GLU A 74 17.52 -10.34 -12.81
C GLU A 74 16.95 -11.75 -12.61
N ARG A 75 17.54 -12.57 -11.73
CA ARG A 75 17.09 -13.92 -11.37
C ARG A 75 16.10 -13.94 -10.21
N ARG A 76 15.62 -12.78 -9.76
CA ARG A 76 14.59 -12.68 -8.73
C ARG A 76 13.40 -11.91 -9.27
N TRP A 77 12.23 -12.53 -9.30
CA TRP A 77 10.98 -11.84 -9.63
C TRP A 77 10.16 -11.60 -8.37
N GLU A 78 9.59 -10.40 -8.26
CA GLU A 78 8.73 -10.03 -7.17
C GLU A 78 7.32 -9.71 -7.68
N TYR A 79 6.35 -10.48 -7.20
CA TYR A 79 4.93 -10.26 -7.40
C TYR A 79 4.40 -9.64 -6.11
N ILE A 80 3.99 -8.38 -6.15
CA ILE A 80 3.48 -7.66 -4.99
C ILE A 80 2.03 -7.28 -5.26
N TYR A 81 1.17 -7.54 -4.30
CA TYR A 81 -0.22 -7.11 -4.25
C TYR A 81 -0.43 -6.25 -3.02
N THR A 82 -1.16 -5.15 -3.19
CA THR A 82 -1.57 -4.27 -2.10
C THR A 82 -3.01 -3.84 -2.28
N LEU A 83 -3.79 -3.90 -1.21
CA LEU A 83 -5.10 -3.28 -1.12
C LEU A 83 -5.04 -2.14 -0.11
N GLN A 84 -5.40 -0.94 -0.58
CA GLN A 84 -5.61 0.22 0.29
C GLN A 84 -7.09 0.57 0.35
N GLN A 85 -7.63 0.65 1.56
CA GLN A 85 -9.00 1.03 1.86
C GLN A 85 -8.96 2.12 2.93
N ASP A 86 -9.74 3.19 2.74
CA ASP A 86 -9.76 4.34 3.64
C ASP A 86 -8.39 4.98 3.91
N GLY A 87 -7.51 4.95 2.90
CA GLY A 87 -6.14 5.47 3.00
C GLY A 87 -5.22 4.63 3.91
N ARG A 88 -5.64 3.43 4.30
CA ARG A 88 -4.85 2.46 5.06
C ARG A 88 -4.60 1.21 4.22
N ARG A 89 -3.43 0.61 4.38
CA ARG A 89 -3.14 -0.69 3.75
C ARG A 89 -3.84 -1.77 4.56
N VAL A 90 -4.78 -2.46 3.94
CA VAL A 90 -5.58 -3.52 4.57
C VAL A 90 -5.10 -4.90 4.17
N ASP A 91 -4.52 -5.04 2.97
CA ASP A 91 -3.93 -6.29 2.51
C ASP A 91 -2.57 -6.05 1.84
N TYR A 92 -1.68 -7.00 2.05
CA TYR A 92 -0.35 -7.04 1.47
C TYR A 92 0.05 -8.49 1.21
N LYS A 93 0.26 -8.83 -0.05
CA LYS A 93 0.84 -10.11 -0.46
C LYS A 93 2.10 -9.88 -1.27
N ARG A 94 3.17 -10.62 -0.96
CA ARG A 94 4.41 -10.64 -1.72
C ARG A 94 4.80 -12.07 -2.00
N VAL A 95 5.01 -12.38 -3.27
CA VAL A 95 5.55 -13.65 -3.74
C VAL A 95 6.86 -13.38 -4.44
N THR A 96 7.94 -13.99 -3.95
CA THR A 96 9.26 -13.92 -4.56
C THR A 96 9.56 -15.24 -5.24
N VAL A 97 9.87 -15.19 -6.53
CA VAL A 97 10.28 -16.36 -7.32
C VAL A 97 11.75 -16.18 -7.68
N LEU A 98 12.57 -17.15 -7.30
CA LEU A 98 14.01 -17.17 -7.58
C LEU A 98 14.31 -18.14 -8.71
N PHE A 99 15.18 -17.74 -9.62
CA PHE A 99 15.60 -18.50 -10.79
C PHE A 99 17.08 -18.88 -10.70
N ASP A 100 17.44 -20.02 -11.29
CA ASP A 100 18.84 -20.42 -11.50
C ASP A 100 19.45 -19.79 -12.77
N GLU A 101 20.64 -20.25 -13.14
CA GLU A 101 21.33 -19.80 -14.36
C GLU A 101 20.70 -20.32 -15.66
N SER A 102 19.84 -21.34 -15.56
CA SER A 102 19.10 -21.94 -16.68
C SER A 102 17.66 -21.41 -16.77
N ASP A 103 17.36 -20.31 -16.08
CA ASP A 103 16.04 -19.66 -16.00
C ASP A 103 14.91 -20.57 -15.49
N ARG A 104 15.24 -21.46 -14.54
CA ARG A 104 14.28 -22.34 -13.86
C ARG A 104 14.07 -21.94 -12.41
N VAL A 105 12.84 -22.09 -11.92
CA VAL A 105 12.46 -21.78 -10.54
C VAL A 105 13.24 -22.67 -9.58
N THR A 106 13.90 -22.05 -8.60
CA THR A 106 14.63 -22.75 -7.53
C THR A 106 13.91 -22.65 -6.20
N GLU A 107 13.41 -21.46 -5.88
CA GLU A 107 12.79 -21.17 -4.59
C GLU A 107 11.62 -20.21 -4.76
N ILE A 108 10.56 -20.43 -3.98
CA ILE A 108 9.34 -19.63 -3.96
C ILE A 108 9.13 -19.19 -2.51
N LYS A 109 9.16 -17.87 -2.25
CA LYS A 109 8.88 -17.28 -0.93
C LYS A 109 7.55 -16.56 -0.96
N ARG A 110 6.74 -16.76 0.07
CA ARG A 110 5.43 -16.12 0.23
C ARG A 110 5.43 -15.34 1.53
N GLN A 111 5.03 -14.07 1.46
CA GLN A 111 4.87 -13.20 2.61
C GLN A 111 3.51 -12.52 2.49
N ALA A 112 2.62 -12.83 3.43
CA ALA A 112 1.37 -12.11 3.63
C ALA A 112 1.49 -11.26 4.89
N ALA A 113 0.97 -10.04 4.85
CA ALA A 113 0.79 -9.20 6.02
C ALA A 113 -0.63 -8.64 5.98
N GLU A 114 -1.46 -9.07 6.92
CA GLU A 114 -2.78 -8.49 7.15
C GLU A 114 -2.59 -7.21 7.97
N GLY A 115 -3.20 -6.11 7.51
CA GLY A 115 -3.06 -4.77 8.09
C GLY A 115 -3.99 -4.49 9.24
#